data_AF-A0A8H4CFY6-F1
#
_entry.id   AF-A0A8H4CFY6-F1
#
_cell.length_a   1.000
_cell.length_b   1.000
_cell.length_c   1.000
_cell.angle_alpha   90.00
_cell.angle_beta   90.00
_cell.angle_gamma   90.00
#
_symmetry.space_group_name_H-M   'P 1'
#
loop_
_entity.id
_entity.type
_entity.pdbx_description
1 polymer ?
#
loop_
_entity_poly.entity_id
_entity_poly.type
_entity_poly.pdbx_seq_one_letter_code
_entity_poly.pdbx_strand_id
1 'polypeptide(L)'
;MGPYNWFDLPTEIRFRILDLLANTAADKTKRRAWPSVCWDWRHFFEDRNFSSLVLRSYTDIHTFSDYVTDHLREKVKRIRLHVPLQVYTCKDCDSPEDDRNIRANNAAFTGRLLVLLNKLAEWQPRGGGLTLEISAASASDTAHILDDITIGRQRHNCRVSFAVHVGYYHDPGLHLAKQRILGKLLDTDTNIYPRSRGADLRFDQLQVPVVTNFAVSRDSRRSLSAEAIATVFSCLPRLREVVYEPWRGMTIKDIGQRNRATRHLLRRLPKTVSSISLQEARVECLNDGVVAGDDPRLTSAWDAVHRLKESPETPPIRDMILAQCHRDFSLALDAVAACKQLQSFSASSPVDALEFLRGFGATSLGRYNHRTWPFLTTINLRTARVLEPELGNELFLAAGGAAAQMPQLRLMELWDARETIGTLLRYEVCDVHTALQLETTIDGFTIGLDALEVWRAMVRDRHGKEMKDDTTVLSQDVVATLSRFRTRLRLRESALARDWNILDMYETA
;
A
#
# COMPACT_ATOMS: atom_id res chain seq x y z
N MET A 1 -46.51 -33.41 -8.64
CA MET A 1 -45.49 -32.63 -7.91
C MET A 1 -45.63 -31.19 -8.40
N GLY A 2 -45.93 -30.25 -7.50
CA GLY A 2 -45.94 -28.83 -7.86
C GLY A 2 -44.53 -28.34 -8.18
N PRO A 3 -44.37 -27.20 -8.87
CA PRO A 3 -43.05 -26.64 -9.15
C PRO A 3 -42.35 -26.28 -7.84
N TYR A 4 -41.12 -26.77 -7.65
CA TYR A 4 -40.27 -26.39 -6.52
C TYR A 4 -40.02 -24.87 -6.55
N ASN A 5 -40.30 -24.18 -5.44
CA ASN A 5 -40.09 -22.74 -5.32
C ASN A 5 -38.70 -22.44 -4.76
N TRP A 6 -38.05 -21.37 -5.24
CA TRP A 6 -36.78 -20.86 -4.69
C TRP A 6 -36.84 -20.71 -3.17
N PHE A 7 -37.97 -20.25 -2.65
CA PHE A 7 -38.18 -20.02 -1.21
C PHE A 7 -38.39 -21.29 -0.39
N ASP A 8 -38.50 -22.46 -1.03
CA ASP A 8 -38.55 -23.76 -0.34
C ASP A 8 -37.14 -24.22 0.11
N LEU A 9 -36.08 -23.61 -0.42
CA LEU A 9 -34.69 -23.89 -0.05
C LEU A 9 -34.30 -23.15 1.25
N PRO A 10 -33.56 -23.81 2.16
CA PRO A 10 -32.95 -23.13 3.31
C PRO A 10 -32.09 -21.94 2.87
N THR A 11 -32.06 -20.90 3.70
CA THR A 11 -31.34 -19.65 3.43
C THR A 11 -29.87 -19.88 3.12
N GLU A 12 -29.21 -20.81 3.82
CA GLU A 12 -27.82 -21.18 3.62
C GLU A 12 -27.57 -21.77 2.22
N ILE A 13 -28.51 -22.59 1.72
CA ILE A 13 -28.43 -23.18 0.38
C ILE A 13 -28.65 -22.10 -0.68
N ARG A 14 -29.64 -21.22 -0.47
CA ARG A 14 -29.88 -20.06 -1.34
C ARG A 14 -28.63 -19.18 -1.46
N PHE A 15 -28.01 -18.82 -0.33
CA PHE A 15 -26.76 -18.04 -0.31
C PHE A 15 -25.61 -18.76 -1.01
N ARG A 16 -25.45 -20.08 -0.80
CA ARG A 16 -24.37 -20.83 -1.45
C ARG A 16 -24.55 -20.88 -2.98
N ILE A 17 -25.78 -21.03 -3.47
CA ILE A 17 -26.10 -20.97 -4.89
C ILE A 17 -25.76 -19.60 -5.47
N LEU A 18 -26.17 -18.52 -4.79
CA LEU A 18 -25.89 -17.15 -5.20
C LEU A 18 -24.38 -16.83 -5.23
N ASP A 19 -23.63 -17.31 -4.24
CA ASP A 19 -22.18 -17.15 -4.20
C ASP A 19 -21.49 -17.93 -5.32
N LEU A 20 -21.89 -19.18 -5.56
CA LEU A 20 -21.41 -19.93 -6.72
C LEU A 20 -21.69 -19.17 -8.02
N LEU A 21 -22.90 -18.64 -8.19
CA LEU A 21 -23.28 -17.87 -9.38
C LEU A 21 -22.45 -16.60 -9.53
N ALA A 22 -22.22 -15.85 -8.44
CA ALA A 22 -21.36 -14.67 -8.45
C ALA A 22 -19.91 -14.97 -8.88
N ASN A 23 -19.43 -16.17 -8.57
CA ASN A 23 -18.06 -16.61 -8.86
C ASN A 23 -17.95 -17.36 -10.22
N THR A 24 -19.06 -17.65 -10.91
CA THR A 24 -19.00 -18.24 -12.26
C THR A 24 -18.51 -17.23 -13.29
N ALA A 25 -17.77 -17.67 -14.31
CA ALA A 25 -17.32 -16.85 -15.44
C ALA A 25 -18.47 -16.48 -16.42
N ALA A 26 -19.61 -16.04 -15.89
CA ALA A 26 -20.69 -15.49 -16.67
C ALA A 26 -20.35 -14.07 -17.17
N ASP A 27 -20.73 -13.78 -18.41
CA ASP A 27 -20.61 -12.47 -19.04
C ASP A 27 -21.13 -11.35 -18.11
N LYS A 28 -20.31 -10.29 -17.94
CA LYS A 28 -20.61 -9.09 -17.15
C LYS A 28 -21.98 -8.49 -17.53
N THR A 29 -22.43 -8.63 -18.77
CA THR A 29 -23.74 -8.16 -19.23
C THR A 29 -24.91 -8.94 -18.62
N LYS A 30 -24.79 -10.27 -18.50
CA LYS A 30 -25.82 -11.15 -17.89
C LYS A 30 -25.95 -10.91 -16.39
N ARG A 31 -24.84 -10.55 -15.71
CA ARG A 31 -24.84 -10.24 -14.27
C ARG A 31 -25.69 -9.03 -13.89
N ARG A 32 -25.87 -8.09 -14.81
CA ARG A 32 -26.64 -6.84 -14.57
C ARG A 32 -28.12 -7.11 -14.29
N ALA A 33 -28.69 -8.19 -14.84
CA ALA A 33 -30.09 -8.53 -14.67
C ALA A 33 -30.37 -9.31 -13.36
N TRP A 34 -29.34 -9.87 -12.72
CA TRP A 34 -29.52 -10.73 -11.54
C TRP A 34 -30.21 -10.03 -10.36
N PRO A 35 -29.94 -8.75 -10.03
CA PRO A 35 -30.68 -8.06 -8.97
C PRO A 35 -32.19 -7.93 -9.24
N SER A 36 -32.67 -8.15 -10.46
CA SER A 36 -34.09 -8.02 -10.81
C SER A 36 -34.92 -9.29 -10.60
N VAL A 37 -34.30 -10.42 -10.24
CA VAL A 37 -34.98 -11.74 -10.17
C VAL A 37 -35.98 -11.81 -9.01
N CYS A 38 -35.50 -11.60 -7.78
CA CYS A 38 -36.32 -11.55 -6.57
C CYS A 38 -35.57 -10.80 -5.47
N TRP A 39 -36.20 -10.63 -4.30
CA TRP A 39 -35.63 -9.84 -3.21
C TRP A 39 -34.29 -10.40 -2.67
N ASP A 40 -34.14 -11.73 -2.54
CA ASP A 40 -32.88 -12.34 -2.11
C ASP A 40 -31.73 -12.03 -3.08
N TRP A 41 -32.00 -12.18 -4.37
CA TRP A 41 -31.03 -11.91 -5.44
C TRP A 41 -30.68 -10.43 -5.48
N ARG A 42 -31.68 -9.56 -5.36
CA ARG A 42 -31.49 -8.11 -5.28
C ARG A 42 -30.55 -7.76 -4.14
N HIS A 43 -30.84 -8.21 -2.93
CA HIS A 43 -30.05 -7.89 -1.75
C HIS A 43 -28.60 -8.40 -1.89
N PHE A 44 -28.44 -9.66 -2.28
CA PHE A 44 -27.12 -10.29 -2.44
C PHE A 44 -26.26 -9.63 -3.52
N PHE A 45 -26.83 -9.42 -4.71
CA PHE A 45 -26.07 -8.86 -5.83
C PHE A 45 -25.88 -7.35 -5.74
N GLU A 46 -26.85 -6.59 -5.20
CA GLU A 46 -26.64 -5.16 -4.97
C GLU A 46 -25.51 -4.92 -3.96
N ASP A 47 -25.44 -5.68 -2.87
CA ASP A 47 -24.34 -5.57 -1.91
C ASP A 47 -22.99 -5.79 -2.59
N ARG A 48 -22.87 -6.83 -3.42
CA ARG A 48 -21.61 -7.16 -4.08
C ARG A 48 -21.25 -6.20 -5.22
N ASN A 49 -22.23 -5.80 -6.02
CA ASN A 49 -22.03 -4.96 -7.20
C ASN A 49 -21.77 -3.49 -6.83
N PHE A 50 -22.42 -2.98 -5.78
CA PHE A 50 -22.27 -1.59 -5.35
C PHE A 50 -21.22 -1.39 -4.25
N SER A 51 -20.68 -2.46 -3.65
CA SER A 51 -19.66 -2.33 -2.59
C SER A 51 -18.40 -1.59 -3.05
N SER A 52 -18.01 -1.68 -4.32
CA SER A 52 -16.82 -1.02 -4.86
C SER A 52 -17.09 -0.50 -6.27
N LEU A 53 -17.04 0.82 -6.43
CA LEU A 53 -17.31 1.51 -7.69
C LEU A 53 -16.02 2.10 -8.27
N VAL A 54 -15.87 2.07 -9.58
CA VAL A 54 -14.73 2.69 -10.30
C VAL A 54 -15.27 3.75 -11.25
N LEU A 55 -14.81 4.99 -11.09
CA LEU A 55 -15.22 6.15 -11.88
C LEU A 55 -14.01 6.65 -12.67
N ARG A 56 -14.13 6.77 -14.00
CA ARG A 56 -13.01 7.12 -14.90
C ARG A 56 -13.23 8.46 -15.61
N SER A 57 -14.48 8.77 -15.92
CA SER A 57 -14.89 9.92 -16.71
C SER A 57 -15.88 10.82 -15.97
N TYR A 58 -16.08 12.05 -16.45
CA TYR A 58 -17.13 12.93 -15.94
C TYR A 58 -18.51 12.29 -16.10
N THR A 59 -18.76 11.60 -17.21
CA THR A 59 -20.01 10.88 -17.45
C THR A 59 -20.23 9.77 -16.43
N ASP A 60 -19.18 9.04 -16.03
CA ASP A 60 -19.30 8.03 -14.97
C ASP A 60 -19.70 8.66 -13.64
N ILE A 61 -19.10 9.81 -13.28
CA ILE A 61 -19.38 10.51 -12.02
C ILE A 61 -20.83 11.03 -12.00
N HIS A 62 -21.31 11.61 -13.10
CA HIS A 62 -22.70 12.06 -13.20
C HIS A 62 -23.69 10.88 -13.18
N THR A 63 -23.42 9.84 -13.96
CA THR A 63 -24.21 8.60 -13.98
C THR A 63 -24.27 7.98 -12.57
N PHE A 64 -23.14 7.87 -11.90
CA PHE A 64 -23.07 7.41 -10.51
C PHE A 64 -23.99 8.22 -9.59
N SER A 65 -23.96 9.54 -9.70
CA SER A 65 -24.79 10.43 -8.90
C SER A 65 -26.28 10.22 -9.14
N ASP A 66 -26.68 9.92 -10.38
CA ASP A 66 -28.07 9.75 -10.76
C ASP A 66 -28.62 8.38 -10.35
N TYR A 67 -27.81 7.33 -10.44
CA TYR A 67 -28.26 5.95 -10.18
C TYR A 67 -28.06 5.50 -8.72
N VAL A 68 -27.07 6.04 -7.99
CA VAL A 68 -26.81 5.66 -6.59
C VAL A 68 -27.68 6.47 -5.63
N THR A 69 -28.94 6.02 -5.54
CA THR A 69 -29.95 6.52 -4.60
C THR A 69 -29.66 6.11 -3.15
N ASP A 70 -30.36 6.70 -2.18
CA ASP A 70 -30.07 6.56 -0.74
C ASP A 70 -29.92 5.11 -0.24
N HIS A 71 -30.76 4.17 -0.71
CA HIS A 71 -30.65 2.76 -0.31
C HIS A 71 -29.38 2.07 -0.80
N LEU A 72 -28.84 2.50 -1.96
CA LEU A 72 -27.59 1.97 -2.50
C LEU A 72 -26.38 2.64 -1.87
N ARG A 73 -26.49 3.91 -1.45
CA ARG A 73 -25.39 4.64 -0.78
C ARG A 73 -24.86 3.88 0.43
N GLU A 74 -25.73 3.26 1.20
CA GLU A 74 -25.37 2.45 2.39
C GLU A 74 -24.60 1.16 2.03
N LYS A 75 -24.75 0.67 0.78
CA LYS A 75 -24.03 -0.50 0.28
C LYS A 75 -22.65 -0.13 -0.28
N VAL A 76 -22.42 1.15 -0.64
CA VAL A 76 -21.14 1.61 -1.21
C VAL A 76 -20.09 1.75 -0.11
N LYS A 77 -19.09 0.86 -0.12
CA LYS A 77 -17.96 0.88 0.82
C LYS A 77 -16.72 1.57 0.26
N ARG A 78 -16.55 1.55 -1.07
CA ARG A 78 -15.38 2.09 -1.76
C ARG A 78 -15.77 2.76 -3.08
N ILE A 79 -15.23 3.94 -3.33
CA ILE A 79 -15.24 4.62 -4.63
C ILE A 79 -13.81 4.88 -5.05
N ARG A 80 -13.40 4.27 -6.16
CA ARG A 80 -12.12 4.52 -6.82
C ARG A 80 -12.31 5.54 -7.93
N LEU A 81 -11.73 6.71 -7.78
CA LEU A 81 -11.55 7.67 -8.86
C LEU A 81 -10.26 7.32 -9.61
N HIS A 82 -10.41 6.71 -10.78
CA HIS A 82 -9.29 6.47 -11.68
C HIS A 82 -9.19 7.63 -12.68
N VAL A 83 -8.03 8.27 -12.76
CA VAL A 83 -7.80 9.41 -13.66
C VAL A 83 -6.95 8.95 -14.85
N PRO A 84 -7.54 8.85 -16.05
CA PRO A 84 -6.80 8.56 -17.26
C PRO A 84 -5.87 9.74 -17.58
N LEU A 85 -4.58 9.46 -17.72
CA LEU A 85 -3.55 10.44 -18.04
C LEU A 85 -3.29 10.50 -19.54
N GLN A 86 -2.61 11.56 -19.99
CA GLN A 86 -2.21 11.72 -21.38
C GLN A 86 -1.43 10.50 -21.89
N VAL A 87 -1.80 10.05 -23.09
CA VAL A 87 -1.10 8.99 -23.82
C VAL A 87 0.20 9.54 -24.38
N TYR A 88 1.21 8.68 -24.42
CA TYR A 88 2.51 8.97 -24.99
C TYR A 88 2.99 7.79 -25.83
N THR A 89 4.02 8.03 -26.63
CA THR A 89 4.64 6.99 -27.47
C THR A 89 6.01 6.63 -26.94
N CYS A 90 6.62 5.58 -27.49
CA CYS A 90 7.96 5.19 -27.09
C CYS A 90 9.03 6.28 -27.35
N LYS A 91 8.77 7.26 -28.23
CA LYS A 91 9.69 8.40 -28.42
C LYS A 91 9.84 9.25 -27.15
N ASP A 92 8.80 9.30 -26.33
CA ASP A 92 8.68 10.18 -25.17
C ASP A 92 8.74 9.41 -23.84
N CYS A 93 8.79 8.08 -23.90
CA CYS A 93 8.67 7.22 -22.73
C CYS A 93 9.83 7.43 -21.74
N ASP A 94 11.04 7.66 -22.23
CA ASP A 94 12.24 7.85 -21.40
C ASP A 94 12.51 9.32 -21.05
N SER A 95 11.62 10.22 -21.48
CA SER A 95 11.73 11.65 -21.21
C SER A 95 10.78 12.07 -20.10
N PRO A 96 11.16 13.09 -19.29
CA PRO A 96 10.26 13.70 -18.33
C PRO A 96 8.97 14.18 -19.00
N GLU A 97 7.92 14.26 -18.19
CA GLU A 97 6.67 14.86 -18.64
C GLU A 97 6.87 16.33 -19.01
N ASP A 98 6.41 16.72 -20.20
CA ASP A 98 6.45 18.11 -20.65
C ASP A 98 5.33 18.94 -20.00
N ASP A 99 5.52 20.27 -19.98
CA ASP A 99 4.61 21.19 -19.30
C ASP A 99 3.16 21.13 -19.80
N ARG A 100 2.96 20.79 -21.09
CA ARG A 100 1.62 20.65 -21.66
C ARG A 100 0.92 19.43 -21.07
N ASN A 101 1.61 18.30 -21.01
CA ASN A 101 1.11 17.07 -20.41
C ASN A 101 0.88 17.22 -18.90
N ILE A 102 1.80 17.88 -18.18
CA ILE A 102 1.64 18.18 -16.75
C ILE A 102 0.35 18.97 -16.50
N ARG A 103 0.15 20.07 -17.24
CA ARG A 103 -1.06 20.90 -17.12
C ARG A 103 -2.33 20.10 -17.46
N ALA A 104 -2.31 19.31 -18.53
CA ALA A 104 -3.46 18.52 -18.94
C ALA A 104 -3.82 17.44 -17.89
N ASN A 105 -2.82 16.77 -17.33
CA ASN A 105 -3.00 15.73 -16.32
C ASN A 105 -3.47 16.31 -14.98
N ASN A 106 -2.89 17.41 -14.51
CA ASN A 106 -3.35 18.10 -13.31
C ASN A 106 -4.78 18.65 -13.50
N ALA A 107 -5.11 19.19 -14.68
CA ALA A 107 -6.46 19.64 -14.98
C ALA A 107 -7.49 18.49 -14.99
N ALA A 108 -7.10 17.34 -15.55
CA ALA A 108 -7.92 16.13 -15.58
C ALA A 108 -8.16 15.54 -14.20
N PHE A 109 -7.13 15.49 -13.35
CA PHE A 109 -7.19 15.04 -11.96
C PHE A 109 -8.06 15.97 -11.12
N THR A 110 -7.75 17.26 -11.14
CA THR A 110 -8.41 18.28 -10.32
C THR A 110 -9.90 18.37 -10.64
N GLY A 111 -10.26 18.46 -11.93
CA GLY A 111 -11.65 18.62 -12.33
C GLY A 111 -12.53 17.43 -11.93
N ARG A 112 -12.05 16.20 -12.12
CA ARG A 112 -12.80 14.99 -11.74
C ARG A 112 -12.91 14.84 -10.23
N LEU A 113 -11.82 15.09 -9.50
CA LEU A 113 -11.82 15.04 -8.04
C LEU A 113 -12.81 16.06 -7.48
N LEU A 114 -12.80 17.29 -7.99
CA LEU A 114 -13.69 18.35 -7.55
C LEU A 114 -15.16 17.99 -7.75
N VAL A 115 -15.53 17.49 -8.93
CA VAL A 115 -16.90 17.08 -9.24
C VAL A 115 -17.35 15.93 -8.34
N LEU A 116 -16.49 14.92 -8.16
CA LEU A 116 -16.81 13.79 -7.28
C LEU A 116 -16.99 14.24 -5.83
N LEU A 117 -16.09 15.06 -5.29
CA LEU A 117 -16.21 15.55 -3.92
C LEU A 117 -17.46 16.42 -3.71
N ASN A 118 -17.87 17.22 -4.70
CA ASN A 118 -19.15 17.94 -4.65
C ASN A 118 -20.32 16.96 -4.49
N LYS A 119 -20.36 15.88 -5.28
CA LYS A 119 -21.42 14.86 -5.17
C LYS A 119 -21.42 14.10 -3.86
N LEU A 120 -20.23 13.79 -3.33
CA LEU A 120 -20.10 13.14 -2.03
C LEU A 120 -20.39 14.08 -0.85
N ALA A 121 -20.28 15.40 -1.02
CA ALA A 121 -20.66 16.37 0.01
C ALA A 121 -22.17 16.37 0.28
N GLU A 122 -22.98 16.00 -0.72
CA GLU A 122 -24.44 15.87 -0.59
C GLU A 122 -24.85 14.63 0.24
N TRP A 123 -23.92 13.68 0.46
CA TRP A 123 -24.23 12.41 1.14
C TRP A 123 -24.24 12.57 2.66
N GLN A 124 -25.27 12.02 3.28
CA GLN A 124 -25.36 11.97 4.74
C GLN A 124 -24.47 10.86 5.30
N PRO A 125 -23.68 11.13 6.34
CA PRO A 125 -22.82 10.13 6.95
C PRO A 125 -23.66 9.09 7.72
N ARG A 126 -24.01 7.99 7.07
CA ARG A 126 -24.71 6.83 7.65
C ARG A 126 -23.81 5.60 7.59
N GLY A 127 -23.78 4.79 8.65
CA GLY A 127 -23.06 3.51 8.67
C GLY A 127 -21.53 3.58 8.87
N GLY A 128 -20.82 2.61 8.28
CA GLY A 128 -19.39 2.31 8.51
C GLY A 128 -18.38 3.24 7.84
N GLY A 129 -18.84 4.24 7.08
CA GLY A 129 -18.01 5.20 6.36
C GLY A 129 -17.55 4.74 4.97
N LEU A 130 -17.10 5.69 4.16
CA LEU A 130 -16.73 5.47 2.76
C LEU A 130 -15.21 5.55 2.56
N THR A 131 -14.66 4.63 1.76
CA THR A 131 -13.29 4.73 1.24
C THR A 131 -13.25 5.48 -0.09
N LEU A 132 -12.57 6.62 -0.12
CA LEU A 132 -12.21 7.29 -1.36
C LEU A 132 -10.81 6.86 -1.78
N GLU A 133 -10.70 6.22 -2.94
CA GLU A 133 -9.44 5.74 -3.50
C GLU A 133 -9.09 6.52 -4.76
N ILE A 134 -7.83 6.96 -4.88
CA ILE A 134 -7.31 7.64 -6.05
C ILE A 134 -6.35 6.71 -6.79
N SER A 135 -6.53 6.60 -8.10
CA SER A 135 -5.52 6.04 -8.98
C SER A 135 -5.38 6.86 -10.25
N ALA A 136 -4.19 6.89 -10.83
CA ALA A 136 -3.95 7.57 -12.09
C ALA A 136 -2.87 6.84 -12.90
N ALA A 137 -3.16 6.62 -14.17
CA ALA A 137 -2.25 5.96 -15.11
C ALA A 137 -2.56 6.41 -16.53
N SER A 138 -1.56 6.34 -17.40
CA SER A 138 -1.73 6.48 -18.84
C SER A 138 -2.07 5.11 -19.44
N ALA A 139 -2.94 5.09 -20.46
CA ALA A 139 -3.14 3.88 -21.25
C ALA A 139 -1.84 3.39 -21.93
N SER A 140 -0.87 4.29 -22.12
CA SER A 140 0.47 3.94 -22.62
C SER A 140 1.35 3.25 -21.58
N ASP A 141 1.06 3.38 -20.28
CA ASP A 141 1.94 2.83 -19.23
C ASP A 141 2.11 1.31 -19.43
N THR A 142 1.02 0.55 -19.63
CA THR A 142 1.06 -0.91 -19.86
C THR A 142 1.83 -1.33 -21.09
N ALA A 143 1.79 -0.53 -22.17
CA ALA A 143 2.58 -0.79 -23.37
C ALA A 143 4.09 -0.58 -23.14
N HIS A 144 4.50 0.04 -22.04
CA HIS A 144 5.88 0.44 -21.78
C HIS A 144 6.47 -0.16 -20.49
N ILE A 145 5.70 -0.97 -19.73
CA ILE A 145 6.15 -1.58 -18.47
C ILE A 145 6.95 -2.88 -18.69
N LEU A 146 6.78 -3.62 -19.80
CA LEU A 146 7.25 -5.02 -19.94
C LEU A 146 7.77 -5.43 -21.33
N ASP A 147 8.13 -4.50 -22.22
CA ASP A 147 8.48 -4.82 -23.63
C ASP A 147 9.82 -5.58 -23.82
N ASP A 148 10.46 -6.09 -22.75
CA ASP A 148 11.65 -6.95 -22.84
C ASP A 148 11.39 -8.43 -22.49
N ILE A 149 10.17 -8.80 -22.08
CA ILE A 149 9.80 -10.21 -21.82
C ILE A 149 9.09 -10.80 -23.06
N THR A 150 9.86 -10.90 -24.14
CA THR A 150 9.73 -11.85 -25.27
C THR A 150 8.34 -12.25 -25.78
N ILE A 151 7.82 -11.55 -26.81
CA ILE A 151 7.10 -12.22 -27.92
C ILE A 151 7.64 -11.68 -29.25
N GLY A 152 8.24 -12.58 -30.03
CA GLY A 152 8.73 -12.28 -31.36
C GLY A 152 7.62 -11.76 -32.29
N ARG A 153 8.06 -10.89 -33.21
CA ARG A 153 7.35 -10.25 -34.34
C ARG A 153 6.68 -8.90 -34.01
N GLN A 154 7.40 -7.86 -34.41
CA GLN A 154 6.95 -6.49 -34.73
C GLN A 154 6.71 -5.46 -33.61
N ARG A 155 7.69 -5.20 -32.70
CA ARG A 155 7.74 -3.93 -31.92
C ARG A 155 9.18 -3.45 -31.62
N HIS A 156 10.01 -3.31 -32.64
CA HIS A 156 11.45 -3.01 -32.54
C HIS A 156 11.87 -1.61 -32.02
N ASN A 157 10.95 -0.76 -31.54
CA ASN A 157 11.24 0.66 -31.27
C ASN A 157 11.32 1.04 -29.79
N CYS A 158 11.07 0.13 -28.85
CA CYS A 158 11.20 0.43 -27.42
C CYS A 158 12.43 -0.19 -26.78
N ARG A 159 13.61 0.32 -27.19
CA ARG A 159 14.87 -0.03 -26.54
C ARG A 159 15.00 0.72 -25.20
N VAL A 160 15.17 -0.03 -24.12
CA VAL A 160 15.64 0.49 -22.84
C VAL A 160 17.10 0.93 -23.04
N SER A 161 17.45 2.15 -22.62
CA SER A 161 18.86 2.55 -22.61
C SER A 161 19.53 1.79 -21.46
N PHE A 162 20.28 0.74 -21.79
CA PHE A 162 21.06 -0.08 -20.86
C PHE A 162 22.29 0.65 -20.26
N ALA A 163 22.36 1.97 -20.38
CA ALA A 163 23.48 2.75 -19.89
C ALA A 163 23.39 2.96 -18.37
N VAL A 164 23.52 1.87 -17.62
CA VAL A 164 23.84 1.93 -16.19
C VAL A 164 25.31 2.32 -16.10
N HIS A 165 25.59 3.56 -15.69
CA HIS A 165 26.91 3.91 -15.19
C HIS A 165 27.16 3.11 -13.90
N VAL A 166 27.95 2.05 -14.05
CA VAL A 166 28.49 1.22 -12.98
C VAL A 166 29.33 2.14 -12.07
N GLY A 167 28.77 2.55 -10.94
CA GLY A 167 29.47 3.45 -10.02
C GLY A 167 28.62 3.95 -8.85
N TYR A 168 27.30 3.95 -8.98
CA TYR A 168 26.40 4.31 -7.89
C TYR A 168 25.28 3.27 -7.80
N TYR A 169 25.24 2.53 -6.71
CA TYR A 169 24.22 1.54 -6.38
C TYR A 169 22.82 2.16 -6.47
N HIS A 170 22.15 1.94 -7.59
CA HIS A 170 20.73 2.23 -7.78
C HIS A 170 19.95 0.92 -7.61
N ASP A 171 18.70 1.01 -7.13
CA ASP A 171 17.82 -0.14 -6.86
C ASP A 171 17.52 -0.94 -8.15
N PRO A 172 17.99 -2.20 -8.26
CA PRO A 172 17.91 -3.01 -9.48
C PRO A 172 16.52 -3.32 -10.00
N GLY A 173 15.48 -3.13 -9.17
CA GLY A 173 14.11 -3.37 -9.61
C GLY A 173 13.58 -2.36 -10.62
N LEU A 174 13.95 -1.08 -10.52
CA LEU A 174 13.33 0.00 -11.30
C LEU A 174 14.11 0.36 -12.58
N HIS A 175 15.20 -0.35 -12.86
CA HIS A 175 16.15 -0.08 -13.96
C HIS A 175 15.55 -0.22 -15.37
N LEU A 176 14.37 -0.82 -15.48
CA LEU A 176 13.66 -1.02 -16.74
C LEU A 176 12.47 -0.07 -16.93
N ALA A 177 12.07 0.67 -15.87
CA ALA A 177 10.92 1.57 -15.95
C ALA A 177 11.32 2.91 -16.60
N LYS A 178 10.61 3.26 -17.66
CA LYS A 178 10.79 4.51 -18.42
C LYS A 178 10.33 5.72 -17.60
N GLN A 179 11.05 6.86 -17.70
CA GLN A 179 10.78 8.05 -16.86
C GLN A 179 9.31 8.53 -16.87
N ARG A 180 8.65 8.40 -18.03
CA ARG A 180 7.26 8.80 -18.22
C ARG A 180 6.27 7.90 -17.48
N ILE A 181 6.62 6.65 -17.12
CA ILE A 181 5.73 5.71 -16.41
C ILE A 181 5.42 6.22 -15.02
N LEU A 182 6.35 6.86 -14.31
CA LEU A 182 6.06 7.43 -12.98
C LEU A 182 5.74 8.92 -13.01
N GLY A 183 6.13 9.61 -14.08
CA GLY A 183 5.80 11.01 -14.37
C GLY A 183 6.04 11.99 -13.24
N LYS A 184 5.41 13.17 -13.35
CA LYS A 184 5.40 14.17 -12.28
C LYS A 184 4.30 13.86 -11.25
N LEU A 185 4.47 14.40 -10.05
CA LEU A 185 3.47 14.28 -8.99
C LEU A 185 2.18 14.98 -9.45
N LEU A 186 1.03 14.36 -9.23
CA LEU A 186 -0.26 14.96 -9.54
C LEU A 186 -0.56 16.06 -8.55
N ASP A 187 -0.89 17.22 -9.08
CA ASP A 187 -1.18 18.42 -8.31
C ASP A 187 -2.60 18.93 -8.57
N THR A 188 -3.12 19.70 -7.62
CA THR A 188 -4.41 20.37 -7.76
C THR A 188 -4.24 21.73 -8.43
N ASP A 189 -4.85 21.92 -9.60
CA ASP A 189 -4.85 23.19 -10.31
C ASP A 189 -5.98 24.10 -9.79
N THR A 190 -5.61 25.07 -8.95
CA THR A 190 -6.54 26.01 -8.32
C THR A 190 -7.16 27.01 -9.31
N ASN A 191 -6.68 27.08 -10.56
CA ASN A 191 -7.26 27.95 -11.59
C ASN A 191 -8.50 27.34 -12.27
N ILE A 192 -8.86 26.10 -11.95
CA ILE A 192 -10.06 25.47 -12.52
C ILE A 192 -11.32 26.09 -11.91
N TYR A 193 -12.14 26.70 -12.75
CA TYR A 193 -13.46 27.20 -12.36
C TYR A 193 -14.44 26.04 -12.14
N PRO A 194 -15.03 25.88 -10.93
CA PRO A 194 -15.90 24.74 -10.61
C PRO A 194 -17.08 24.57 -11.57
N ARG A 195 -17.76 25.67 -11.88
CA ARG A 195 -18.97 25.67 -12.71
C ARG A 195 -18.72 25.16 -14.13
N SER A 196 -17.53 25.42 -14.68
CA SER A 196 -17.14 24.96 -16.02
C SER A 196 -16.94 23.43 -16.09
N ARG A 197 -16.98 22.73 -14.96
CA ARG A 197 -16.83 21.28 -14.84
C ARG A 197 -18.05 20.59 -14.24
N GLY A 198 -19.15 21.30 -13.97
CA GLY A 198 -20.33 20.74 -13.31
C GLY A 198 -20.17 20.58 -11.79
N ALA A 199 -19.34 21.41 -11.16
CA ALA A 199 -19.18 21.51 -9.71
C ALA A 199 -19.65 22.90 -9.22
N ASP A 200 -20.29 22.95 -8.05
CA ASP A 200 -20.83 24.19 -7.49
C ASP A 200 -19.87 24.85 -6.51
N LEU A 201 -19.18 24.04 -5.70
CA LEU A 201 -18.26 24.48 -4.65
C LEU A 201 -16.80 24.26 -5.05
N ARG A 202 -15.93 25.14 -4.55
CA ARG A 202 -14.47 24.99 -4.58
C ARG A 202 -13.98 24.10 -3.43
N PHE A 203 -12.74 23.60 -3.50
CA PHE A 203 -12.17 22.73 -2.46
C PHE A 203 -12.16 23.37 -1.06
N ASP A 204 -11.89 24.67 -0.97
CA ASP A 204 -11.88 25.41 0.31
C ASP A 204 -13.26 25.57 0.94
N GLN A 205 -14.33 25.35 0.16
CA GLN A 205 -15.72 25.41 0.60
C GLN A 205 -16.34 24.02 0.82
N LEU A 206 -15.66 22.96 0.37
CA LEU A 206 -16.18 21.60 0.41
C LEU A 206 -15.95 20.94 1.76
N GLN A 207 -16.97 20.22 2.22
CA GLN A 207 -16.88 19.32 3.37
C GLN A 207 -17.57 18.00 3.01
N VAL A 208 -16.83 16.91 3.05
CA VAL A 208 -17.27 15.57 2.62
C VAL A 208 -17.24 14.62 3.81
N PRO A 209 -18.23 14.67 4.71
CA PRO A 209 -18.21 13.95 5.97
C PRO A 209 -18.41 12.44 5.82
N VAL A 210 -18.90 11.97 4.67
CA VAL A 210 -19.14 10.54 4.42
C VAL A 210 -17.84 9.76 4.21
N VAL A 211 -16.77 10.42 3.75
CA VAL A 211 -15.47 9.78 3.52
C VAL A 211 -14.69 9.71 4.82
N THR A 212 -14.38 8.50 5.24
CA THR A 212 -13.63 8.20 6.47
C THR A 212 -12.28 7.55 6.19
N ASN A 213 -12.05 7.04 4.98
CA ASN A 213 -10.82 6.37 4.62
C ASN A 213 -10.35 6.94 3.28
N PHE A 214 -9.08 7.34 3.21
CA PHE A 214 -8.46 7.84 2.00
C PHE A 214 -7.37 6.86 1.56
N ALA A 215 -7.36 6.50 0.28
CA ALA A 215 -6.40 5.59 -0.28
C ALA A 215 -5.78 6.14 -1.57
N VAL A 216 -4.48 5.95 -1.76
CA VAL A 216 -3.81 6.01 -3.07
C VAL A 216 -3.28 4.63 -3.36
N SER A 217 -3.83 3.98 -4.40
CA SER A 217 -3.49 2.59 -4.73
C SER A 217 -2.11 2.50 -5.39
N ARG A 218 -1.40 1.39 -5.15
CA ARG A 218 -0.19 1.00 -5.90
C ARG A 218 -0.41 0.89 -7.41
N ASP A 219 -1.65 0.71 -7.83
CA ASP A 219 -2.03 0.76 -9.24
C ASP A 219 -1.82 2.15 -9.84
N SER A 220 -1.86 3.19 -9.00
CA SER A 220 -1.56 4.56 -9.39
C SER A 220 -0.07 4.67 -9.72
N ARG A 221 0.24 4.88 -11.00
CA ARG A 221 1.62 5.17 -11.42
C ARG A 221 2.02 6.61 -11.16
N ARG A 222 1.14 7.41 -10.56
CA ARG A 222 1.44 8.77 -10.11
C ARG A 222 1.24 8.89 -8.60
N SER A 223 2.23 9.54 -7.97
CA SER A 223 2.14 10.01 -6.58
C SER A 223 1.46 11.38 -6.54
N LEU A 224 0.90 11.75 -5.40
CA LEU A 224 0.30 13.07 -5.20
C LEU A 224 1.35 14.09 -4.74
N SER A 225 1.18 15.36 -5.12
CA SER A 225 1.94 16.49 -4.57
C SER A 225 1.56 16.74 -3.10
N ALA A 226 2.38 17.51 -2.40
CA ALA A 226 2.07 17.93 -1.03
C ALA A 226 0.78 18.79 -0.99
N GLU A 227 0.63 19.66 -1.98
CA GLU A 227 -0.48 20.58 -2.16
C GLU A 227 -1.80 19.84 -2.47
N ALA A 228 -1.75 18.80 -3.30
CA ALA A 228 -2.91 17.94 -3.57
C ALA A 228 -3.34 17.17 -2.32
N ILE A 229 -2.39 16.62 -1.56
CA ILE A 229 -2.68 15.92 -0.29
C ILE A 229 -3.36 16.88 0.69
N ALA A 230 -2.82 18.09 0.85
CA ALA A 230 -3.40 19.10 1.74
C ALA A 230 -4.82 19.49 1.32
N THR A 231 -5.04 19.71 0.01
CA THR A 231 -6.34 20.06 -0.57
C THR A 231 -7.37 18.95 -0.36
N VAL A 232 -6.98 17.68 -0.55
CA VAL A 232 -7.87 16.55 -0.27
C VAL A 232 -8.21 16.51 1.21
N PHE A 233 -7.22 16.56 2.11
CA PHE A 233 -7.46 16.43 3.54
C PHE A 233 -8.32 17.56 4.12
N SER A 234 -8.24 18.78 3.59
CA SER A 234 -9.11 19.88 4.04
C SER A 234 -10.60 19.64 3.74
N CYS A 235 -10.89 18.80 2.73
CA CYS A 235 -12.26 18.45 2.36
C CYS A 235 -12.85 17.30 3.21
N LEU A 236 -12.02 16.57 3.99
CA LEU A 236 -12.41 15.30 4.62
C LEU A 236 -12.43 15.39 6.17
N PRO A 237 -13.46 16.02 6.77
CA PRO A 237 -13.48 16.34 8.21
C PRO A 237 -13.54 15.12 9.14
N ARG A 238 -13.91 13.94 8.63
CA ARG A 238 -14.07 12.70 9.41
C ARG A 238 -13.07 11.62 9.01
N LEU A 239 -11.96 11.99 8.37
CA LEU A 239 -10.92 11.06 7.93
C LEU A 239 -10.29 10.32 9.13
N ARG A 240 -10.29 9.00 9.11
CA ARG A 240 -9.80 8.11 10.19
C ARG A 240 -8.60 7.26 9.76
N GLU A 241 -8.60 6.81 8.51
CA GLU A 241 -7.55 5.93 7.95
C GLU A 241 -6.97 6.54 6.66
N VAL A 242 -5.65 6.47 6.54
CA VAL A 242 -4.93 6.87 5.33
C VAL A 242 -4.08 5.70 4.86
N VAL A 243 -4.28 5.28 3.61
CA VAL A 243 -3.43 4.31 2.92
C VAL A 243 -2.75 5.01 1.76
N TYR A 244 -1.43 5.06 1.77
CA TYR A 244 -0.67 5.77 0.74
C TYR A 244 0.38 4.83 0.15
N GLU A 245 0.15 4.38 -1.08
CA GLU A 245 1.01 3.40 -1.76
C GLU A 245 1.75 4.00 -2.99
N PRO A 246 2.64 4.99 -2.82
CA PRO A 246 3.34 5.60 -3.95
C PRO A 246 4.43 4.66 -4.50
N TRP A 247 4.68 4.75 -5.81
CA TRP A 247 5.88 4.16 -6.41
C TRP A 247 7.15 4.89 -5.98
N ARG A 248 8.23 4.14 -5.76
CA ARG A 248 9.57 4.72 -5.57
C ARG A 248 9.99 5.55 -6.78
N GLY A 249 10.62 6.71 -6.57
CA GLY A 249 11.17 7.51 -7.66
C GLY A 249 12.33 6.81 -8.39
N MET A 250 12.51 7.09 -9.69
CA MET A 250 13.60 6.52 -10.49
C MET A 250 14.93 7.25 -10.32
N THR A 251 14.89 8.57 -10.14
CA THR A 251 16.09 9.40 -9.92
C THR A 251 16.16 9.87 -8.47
N ILE A 252 17.35 10.28 -8.00
CA ILE A 252 17.54 10.88 -6.67
C ILE A 252 16.59 12.08 -6.49
N LYS A 253 16.40 12.89 -7.54
CA LYS A 253 15.48 14.04 -7.53
C LYS A 253 14.02 13.60 -7.37
N ASP A 254 13.60 12.56 -8.09
CA ASP A 254 12.24 12.04 -8.04
C ASP A 254 11.91 11.37 -6.70
N ILE A 255 12.89 10.67 -6.12
CA ILE A 255 12.82 10.11 -4.76
C ILE A 255 12.64 11.26 -3.77
N GLY A 256 13.49 12.30 -3.84
CA GLY A 256 13.40 13.47 -2.97
C GLY A 256 12.05 14.19 -3.04
N GLN A 257 11.46 14.33 -4.23
CA GLN A 257 10.12 14.93 -4.40
C GLN A 257 9.02 14.08 -3.75
N ARG A 258 9.04 12.76 -3.94
CA ARG A 258 8.06 11.85 -3.33
C ARG A 258 8.22 11.77 -1.82
N ASN A 259 9.44 11.71 -1.31
CA ASN A 259 9.71 11.78 0.12
C ASN A 259 9.18 13.09 0.71
N ARG A 260 9.38 14.23 0.03
CA ARG A 260 8.83 15.53 0.46
C ARG A 260 7.30 15.50 0.56
N ALA A 261 6.61 14.88 -0.41
CA ALA A 261 5.17 14.71 -0.37
C ALA A 261 4.72 13.80 0.81
N THR A 262 5.38 12.66 1.02
CA THR A 262 5.11 11.76 2.15
C THR A 262 5.36 12.43 3.50
N ARG A 263 6.45 13.20 3.63
CA ARG A 263 6.75 14.03 4.82
C ARG A 263 5.65 15.05 5.08
N HIS A 264 5.18 15.71 4.02
CA HIS A 264 4.07 16.66 4.13
C HIS A 264 2.78 15.98 4.59
N LEU A 265 2.46 14.81 4.05
CA LEU A 265 1.33 13.98 4.46
C LEU A 265 1.39 13.70 5.97
N LEU A 266 2.52 13.19 6.46
CA LEU A 266 2.71 12.87 7.88
C LEU A 266 2.58 14.09 8.80
N ARG A 267 3.12 15.23 8.38
CA ARG A 267 3.06 16.50 9.13
C ARG A 267 1.68 17.13 9.17
N ARG A 268 0.84 16.86 8.17
CA ARG A 268 -0.47 17.48 7.97
C ARG A 268 -1.64 16.51 8.16
N LEU A 269 -1.41 15.37 8.79
CA LEU A 269 -2.48 14.44 9.15
C LEU A 269 -3.56 15.17 9.96
N PRO A 270 -4.84 15.08 9.57
CA PRO A 270 -5.94 15.56 10.41
C PRO A 270 -5.91 14.87 11.78
N LYS A 271 -6.33 15.57 12.83
CA LYS A 271 -6.38 15.03 14.20
C LYS A 271 -7.32 13.83 14.36
N THR A 272 -8.23 13.64 13.41
CA THR A 272 -9.18 12.52 13.36
C THR A 272 -8.54 11.23 12.86
N VAL A 273 -7.37 11.31 12.20
CA VAL A 273 -6.67 10.14 11.67
C VAL A 273 -6.03 9.36 12.80
N SER A 274 -6.38 8.07 12.89
CA SER A 274 -5.89 7.13 13.90
C SER A 274 -5.10 5.96 13.28
N SER A 275 -5.17 5.76 11.97
CA SER A 275 -4.44 4.70 11.29
C SER A 275 -3.77 5.21 10.01
N ILE A 276 -2.51 4.84 9.80
CA ILE A 276 -1.79 5.09 8.54
C ILE A 276 -1.08 3.82 8.06
N SER A 277 -1.17 3.57 6.75
CA SER A 277 -0.33 2.61 6.05
C SER A 277 0.42 3.32 4.92
N LEU A 278 1.75 3.20 4.93
CA LEU A 278 2.63 3.67 3.87
C LEU A 278 3.27 2.46 3.17
N GLN A 279 3.09 2.33 1.87
CA GLN A 279 3.74 1.25 1.12
C GLN A 279 4.45 1.82 -0.10
N GLU A 280 5.78 1.74 -0.12
CA GLU A 280 6.53 2.10 -1.32
C GLU A 280 6.45 0.92 -2.30
N ALA A 281 5.70 1.10 -3.40
CA ALA A 281 5.62 0.09 -4.44
C ALA A 281 6.98 -0.06 -5.15
N ARG A 282 7.44 -1.31 -5.27
CA ARG A 282 8.68 -1.73 -5.95
C ARG A 282 8.34 -2.74 -7.06
N VAL A 283 9.28 -2.98 -7.98
CA VAL A 283 9.10 -3.93 -9.11
C VAL A 283 8.90 -5.38 -8.65
N GLU A 284 9.27 -5.73 -7.42
CA GLU A 284 8.86 -6.99 -6.78
C GLU A 284 7.33 -7.23 -6.88
N CYS A 285 6.52 -6.17 -6.87
CA CYS A 285 5.06 -6.24 -7.03
C CYS A 285 4.60 -6.50 -8.49
N LEU A 286 5.47 -6.30 -9.49
CA LEU A 286 5.22 -6.67 -10.88
C LEU A 286 5.52 -8.16 -11.12
N ASN A 287 6.43 -8.74 -10.33
CA ASN A 287 6.77 -10.16 -10.37
C ASN A 287 5.79 -11.04 -9.55
N ASP A 288 5.02 -10.45 -8.62
CA ASP A 288 4.05 -11.15 -7.75
C ASP A 288 2.91 -11.89 -8.50
N GLY A 289 2.84 -11.79 -9.84
CA GLY A 289 1.89 -12.53 -10.70
C GLY A 289 2.52 -13.33 -11.83
N VAL A 290 3.83 -13.21 -12.05
CA VAL A 290 4.57 -14.08 -12.98
C VAL A 290 5.34 -15.01 -12.08
N VAL A 291 4.78 -16.21 -11.83
CA VAL A 291 5.62 -17.34 -11.40
C VAL A 291 6.81 -17.29 -12.34
N ALA A 292 8.00 -17.03 -11.82
CA ALA A 292 9.21 -17.20 -12.58
C ALA A 292 9.12 -18.63 -13.09
N GLY A 293 8.72 -18.79 -14.36
CA GLY A 293 8.91 -20.05 -15.05
C GLY A 293 10.39 -20.36 -14.98
N ASP A 294 10.77 -21.57 -15.34
CA ASP A 294 12.16 -22.04 -15.32
C ASP A 294 13.14 -21.20 -16.20
N ASP A 295 12.75 -20.02 -16.70
CA ASP A 295 13.60 -19.03 -17.35
C ASP A 295 14.57 -18.40 -16.33
N PRO A 296 15.88 -18.74 -16.42
CA PRO A 296 16.90 -18.25 -15.51
C PRO A 296 17.11 -16.72 -15.60
N ARG A 297 16.48 -16.01 -16.55
CA ARG A 297 16.63 -14.56 -16.73
C ARG A 297 15.60 -13.73 -15.95
N LEU A 298 14.52 -14.35 -15.45
CA LEU A 298 13.44 -13.69 -14.70
C LEU A 298 13.70 -13.58 -13.19
N THR A 299 14.88 -13.99 -12.74
CA THR A 299 15.28 -13.96 -11.34
C THR A 299 15.23 -12.57 -10.76
N SER A 300 14.69 -12.44 -9.53
CA SER A 300 14.78 -11.21 -8.77
C SER A 300 16.24 -10.73 -8.73
N ALA A 301 16.44 -9.43 -8.59
CA ALA A 301 17.78 -8.86 -8.47
C ALA A 301 18.62 -9.50 -7.34
N TRP A 302 17.99 -10.18 -6.39
CA TRP A 302 18.62 -10.96 -5.33
C TRP A 302 19.19 -12.29 -5.82
N ASP A 303 18.53 -12.97 -6.77
CA ASP A 303 18.96 -14.24 -7.34
C ASP A 303 20.10 -14.08 -8.36
N ALA A 304 20.17 -12.94 -9.06
CA ALA A 304 21.34 -12.59 -9.86
C ALA A 304 22.60 -12.44 -8.99
N VAL A 305 22.44 -11.91 -7.78
CA VAL A 305 23.52 -11.69 -6.82
C VAL A 305 23.94 -12.98 -6.11
N HIS A 306 22.99 -13.85 -5.77
CA HIS A 306 23.32 -15.16 -5.19
C HIS A 306 24.05 -16.07 -6.17
N ARG A 307 23.73 -15.99 -7.48
CA ARG A 307 24.49 -16.69 -8.53
C ARG A 307 25.85 -16.06 -8.83
N LEU A 308 26.06 -14.80 -8.45
CA LEU A 308 27.35 -14.11 -8.52
C LEU A 308 28.21 -14.29 -7.25
N LYS A 309 27.83 -15.17 -6.31
CA LYS A 309 28.66 -15.52 -5.13
C LYS A 309 30.08 -16.04 -5.48
N GLU A 310 30.37 -16.27 -6.76
CA GLU A 310 31.70 -16.66 -7.27
C GLU A 310 32.52 -15.47 -7.84
N SER A 311 31.97 -14.26 -7.90
CA SER A 311 32.71 -13.07 -8.36
C SER A 311 33.30 -12.28 -7.17
N PRO A 312 34.61 -11.98 -7.17
CA PRO A 312 35.23 -11.13 -6.15
C PRO A 312 34.77 -9.65 -6.18
N GLU A 313 33.95 -9.26 -7.17
CA GLU A 313 33.44 -7.89 -7.33
C GLU A 313 32.01 -7.67 -6.77
N THR A 314 31.35 -8.73 -6.30
CA THR A 314 29.98 -8.62 -5.76
C THR A 314 30.00 -8.13 -4.31
N PRO A 315 29.33 -7.01 -3.97
CA PRO A 315 29.31 -6.51 -2.59
C PRO A 315 28.62 -7.51 -1.64
N PRO A 316 29.08 -7.65 -0.40
CA PRO A 316 28.43 -8.46 0.63
C PRO A 316 26.93 -8.17 0.75
N ILE A 317 26.11 -9.19 1.04
CA ILE A 317 24.65 -9.07 1.26
C ILE A 317 24.33 -7.91 2.22
N ARG A 318 25.15 -7.74 3.24
CA ARG A 318 25.07 -6.64 4.21
C ARG A 318 25.09 -5.25 3.55
N ASP A 319 26.01 -5.00 2.63
CA ASP A 319 26.14 -3.71 1.94
C ASP A 319 24.94 -3.42 1.03
N MET A 320 24.36 -4.47 0.44
CA MET A 320 23.13 -4.34 -0.35
C MET A 320 21.91 -4.02 0.51
N ILE A 321 21.78 -4.67 1.67
CA ILE A 321 20.72 -4.35 2.64
C ILE A 321 20.85 -2.88 3.07
N LEU A 322 22.08 -2.44 3.37
CA LEU A 322 22.35 -1.04 3.73
C LEU A 322 22.06 -0.06 2.59
N ALA A 323 22.32 -0.44 1.33
CA ALA A 323 21.96 0.38 0.17
C ALA A 323 20.44 0.50 -0.03
N GLN A 324 19.66 -0.52 0.35
CA GLN A 324 18.19 -0.49 0.30
C GLN A 324 17.54 0.27 1.47
N CYS A 325 18.24 0.40 2.60
CA CYS A 325 17.81 1.21 3.72
C CYS A 325 17.88 2.70 3.33
N HIS A 326 16.73 3.36 3.29
CA HIS A 326 16.63 4.76 2.87
C HIS A 326 17.34 5.68 3.86
N ARG A 327 18.25 6.52 3.37
CA ARG A 327 18.95 7.50 4.21
C ARG A 327 18.12 8.76 4.53
N ASP A 328 16.80 8.74 4.39
CA ASP A 328 15.96 9.89 4.75
C ASP A 328 15.56 9.81 6.23
N PHE A 329 16.56 10.10 7.07
CA PHE A 329 16.40 10.23 8.52
C PHE A 329 15.23 11.15 8.90
N SER A 330 15.02 12.20 8.10
CA SER A 330 13.98 13.17 8.40
C SER A 330 12.58 12.56 8.24
N LEU A 331 12.37 11.71 7.22
CA LEU A 331 11.09 11.03 7.01
C LEU A 331 10.74 10.09 8.18
N ALA A 332 11.73 9.38 8.72
CA ALA A 332 11.56 8.58 9.93
C ALA A 332 11.11 9.42 11.13
N LEU A 333 11.74 10.58 11.38
CA LEU A 333 11.35 11.48 12.46
C LEU A 333 9.94 12.04 12.30
N ASP A 334 9.54 12.44 11.08
CA ASP A 334 8.17 12.91 10.83
C ASP A 334 7.14 11.78 11.05
N ALA A 335 7.49 10.53 10.73
CA ALA A 335 6.64 9.37 10.99
C ALA A 335 6.47 9.12 12.50
N VAL A 336 7.56 9.20 13.27
CA VAL A 336 7.51 9.12 14.74
C VAL A 336 6.66 10.23 15.35
N ALA A 337 6.80 11.45 14.84
CA ALA A 337 5.99 12.58 15.29
C ALA A 337 4.50 12.37 15.00
N ALA A 338 4.17 11.88 13.80
CA ALA A 338 2.80 11.53 13.41
C ALA A 338 2.21 10.46 14.33
N CYS A 339 3.01 9.48 14.75
CA CYS A 339 2.57 8.40 15.65
C CYS A 339 2.01 8.89 17.00
N LYS A 340 2.25 10.14 17.43
CA LYS A 340 1.73 10.67 18.70
C LYS A 340 0.20 10.60 18.81
N GLN A 341 -0.51 10.67 17.68
CA GLN A 341 -1.97 10.60 17.64
C GLN A 341 -2.52 9.27 17.09
N LEU A 342 -1.65 8.37 16.60
CA LEU A 342 -2.06 7.17 15.88
C LEU A 342 -2.25 5.99 16.83
N GLN A 343 -3.22 5.14 16.48
CA GLN A 343 -3.43 3.81 17.06
C GLN A 343 -2.73 2.71 16.26
N SER A 344 -2.58 2.91 14.96
CA SER A 344 -1.94 1.95 14.05
C SER A 344 -1.00 2.67 13.09
N PHE A 345 0.22 2.14 12.97
CA PHE A 345 1.19 2.60 11.98
C PHE A 345 1.77 1.40 11.22
N SER A 346 1.70 1.45 9.90
CA SER A 346 2.37 0.49 9.03
C SER A 346 3.23 1.20 8.01
N ALA A 347 4.46 0.72 7.81
CA ALA A 347 5.33 1.19 6.75
C ALA A 347 6.05 0.01 6.07
N SER A 348 5.84 -0.14 4.76
CA SER A 348 6.53 -1.13 3.95
C SER A 348 7.48 -0.45 2.96
N SER A 349 8.75 -0.32 3.36
CA SER A 349 9.85 0.24 2.57
C SER A 349 10.05 1.77 2.47
N PRO A 350 9.11 2.71 2.72
CA PRO A 350 9.42 4.15 2.58
C PRO A 350 10.17 4.74 3.77
N VAL A 351 10.14 4.10 4.93
CA VAL A 351 10.72 4.62 6.18
C VAL A 351 11.91 3.75 6.58
N ASP A 352 13.01 4.37 6.98
CA ASP A 352 14.10 3.65 7.65
C ASP A 352 13.60 3.15 9.00
N ALA A 353 13.39 1.84 9.10
CA ALA A 353 12.82 1.22 10.30
C ALA A 353 13.73 1.39 11.53
N LEU A 354 15.04 1.40 11.37
CA LEU A 354 15.96 1.56 12.50
C LEU A 354 15.89 2.98 13.04
N GLU A 355 15.99 3.98 12.17
CA GLU A 355 15.90 5.38 12.57
C GLU A 355 14.50 5.75 13.09
N PHE A 356 13.46 5.14 12.54
CA PHE A 356 12.09 5.26 13.06
C PHE A 356 12.00 4.74 14.50
N LEU A 357 12.50 3.53 14.77
CA LEU A 357 12.46 2.95 16.12
C LEU A 357 13.34 3.74 17.11
N ARG A 358 14.53 4.19 16.69
CA ARG A 358 15.40 5.07 17.49
C ARG A 358 14.75 6.41 17.81
N GLY A 359 13.96 6.96 16.88
CA GLY A 359 13.27 8.24 17.05
C GLY A 359 12.29 8.27 18.22
N PHE A 360 11.86 7.12 18.75
CA PHE A 360 11.04 7.04 19.96
C PHE A 360 11.82 7.37 21.25
N GLY A 361 13.14 7.60 21.18
CA GLY A 361 13.93 8.13 22.29
C GLY A 361 14.50 7.08 23.24
N ALA A 362 14.89 5.91 22.72
CA ALA A 362 15.68 4.96 23.49
C ALA A 362 17.15 5.40 23.54
N THR A 363 17.48 6.38 24.38
CA THR A 363 18.86 6.55 24.82
C THR A 363 19.17 5.44 25.83
N SER A 364 20.23 4.69 25.54
CA SER A 364 20.87 3.72 26.41
C SER A 364 20.88 4.22 27.86
N LEU A 365 20.42 3.37 28.80
CA LEU A 365 20.46 3.56 30.26
C LEU A 365 19.35 4.46 30.88
N GLY A 366 18.17 3.85 31.09
CA GLY A 366 17.65 3.73 32.45
C GLY A 366 16.76 4.84 33.04
N ARG A 367 16.25 5.79 32.26
CA ARG A 367 15.15 6.66 32.74
C ARG A 367 14.07 6.84 31.69
N TYR A 368 13.06 5.96 31.73
CA TYR A 368 11.84 6.08 30.93
C TYR A 368 11.01 7.27 31.45
N ASN A 369 11.20 8.45 30.89
CA ASN A 369 10.22 9.53 31.05
C ASN A 369 8.90 9.06 30.41
N HIS A 370 7.83 9.12 31.19
CA HIS A 370 6.58 8.39 30.95
C HIS A 370 5.98 8.53 29.54
N ARG A 371 5.83 7.39 28.84
CA ARG A 371 4.69 7.04 27.96
C ARG A 371 4.25 8.12 26.95
N THR A 372 5.17 8.55 26.09
CA THR A 372 4.96 9.66 25.15
C THR A 372 4.01 9.34 23.97
N TRP A 373 3.76 8.06 23.65
CA TRP A 373 2.86 7.63 22.57
C TRP A 373 1.67 6.82 23.11
N PRO A 374 0.63 7.48 23.65
CA PRO A 374 -0.38 6.81 24.47
C PRO A 374 -1.38 5.95 23.69
N PHE A 375 -1.49 6.14 22.37
CA PHE A 375 -2.54 5.50 21.57
C PHE A 375 -2.06 4.33 20.71
N LEU A 376 -0.76 4.22 20.42
CA LEU A 376 -0.23 3.20 19.53
C LEU A 376 -0.50 1.80 20.08
N THR A 377 -1.21 1.00 19.30
CA THR A 377 -1.57 -0.39 19.60
C THR A 377 -0.94 -1.38 18.64
N THR A 378 -0.71 -0.97 17.39
CA THR A 378 -0.16 -1.84 16.35
C THR A 378 0.92 -1.13 15.55
N ILE A 379 2.05 -1.81 15.36
CA ILE A 379 3.13 -1.39 14.45
C ILE A 379 3.46 -2.53 13.50
N ASN A 380 3.57 -2.21 12.21
CA ASN A 380 4.16 -3.13 11.24
C ASN A 380 5.21 -2.39 10.40
N LEU A 381 6.41 -2.96 10.31
CA LEU A 381 7.47 -2.42 9.47
C LEU A 381 8.03 -3.52 8.57
N ARG A 382 7.97 -3.32 7.26
CA ARG A 382 8.75 -4.13 6.31
C ARG A 382 10.13 -3.53 6.12
N THR A 383 11.19 -4.27 6.43
CA THR A 383 12.57 -3.80 6.33
C THR A 383 13.56 -4.92 6.04
N ALA A 384 14.41 -4.73 5.02
CA ALA A 384 15.43 -5.72 4.64
C ALA A 384 16.46 -6.00 5.74
N ARG A 385 16.56 -5.13 6.76
CA ARG A 385 17.48 -5.32 7.90
C ARG A 385 17.23 -6.60 8.68
N VAL A 386 15.99 -7.11 8.69
CA VAL A 386 15.68 -8.38 9.37
C VAL A 386 16.21 -9.62 8.63
N LEU A 387 16.72 -9.47 7.40
CA LEU A 387 17.26 -10.56 6.61
C LEU A 387 18.75 -10.83 6.89
N GLU A 388 19.39 -10.05 7.76
CA GLU A 388 20.78 -10.26 8.18
C GLU A 388 20.87 -10.23 9.71
N PRO A 389 21.48 -11.25 10.35
CA PRO A 389 21.39 -11.42 11.81
C PRO A 389 21.91 -10.27 12.65
N GLU A 390 23.03 -9.65 12.29
CA GLU A 390 23.65 -8.55 13.02
C GLU A 390 22.82 -7.27 12.91
N LEU A 391 22.43 -6.89 11.68
CA LEU A 391 21.58 -5.74 11.40
C LEU A 391 20.16 -5.90 11.97
N GLY A 392 19.67 -7.15 11.98
CA GLY A 392 18.39 -7.55 12.56
C GLY A 392 18.39 -7.41 14.07
N ASN A 393 19.45 -7.87 14.75
CA ASN A 393 19.57 -7.71 16.20
C ASN A 393 19.70 -6.25 16.64
N GLU A 394 20.41 -5.41 15.88
CA GLU A 394 20.42 -3.95 16.10
C GLU A 394 19.00 -3.36 16.02
N LEU A 395 18.21 -3.82 15.05
CA LEU A 395 16.81 -3.41 14.89
C LEU A 395 15.94 -3.91 16.04
N PHE A 396 16.11 -5.17 16.48
CA PHE A 396 15.32 -5.78 17.56
C PHE A 396 15.56 -5.10 18.90
N LEU A 397 16.80 -4.68 19.17
CA LEU A 397 17.15 -3.88 20.33
C LEU A 397 16.44 -2.51 20.31
N ALA A 398 16.51 -1.80 19.17
CA ALA A 398 15.81 -0.53 19.00
C ALA A 398 14.29 -0.68 19.12
N ALA A 399 13.74 -1.80 18.62
CA ALA A 399 12.32 -2.11 18.71
C ALA A 399 11.84 -2.29 20.16
N GLY A 400 12.61 -3.00 20.98
CA GLY A 400 12.30 -3.15 22.42
C GLY A 400 12.32 -1.80 23.15
N GLY A 401 13.30 -0.95 22.83
CA GLY A 401 13.39 0.40 23.37
C GLY A 401 12.20 1.29 22.96
N ALA A 402 11.78 1.21 21.69
CA ALA A 402 10.61 1.92 21.20
C ALA A 402 9.30 1.41 21.83
N ALA A 403 9.14 0.09 21.96
CA ALA A 403 7.97 -0.54 22.56
C ALA A 403 7.74 -0.09 24.02
N ALA A 404 8.81 0.18 24.77
CA ALA A 404 8.73 0.72 26.13
C ALA A 404 8.06 2.11 26.21
N GLN A 405 8.04 2.85 25.10
CA GLN A 405 7.41 4.19 25.01
C GLN A 405 5.93 4.13 24.62
N MET A 406 5.39 2.94 24.35
CA MET A 406 4.05 2.71 23.78
C MET A 406 3.19 1.88 24.76
N PRO A 407 2.54 2.50 25.75
CA PRO A 407 1.81 1.80 26.81
C PRO A 407 0.58 1.01 26.34
N GLN A 408 0.11 1.19 25.11
CA GLN A 408 -1.02 0.46 24.54
C GLN A 408 -0.62 -0.51 23.42
N LEU A 409 0.67 -0.66 23.10
CA LEU A 409 1.16 -1.58 22.06
C LEU A 409 0.76 -3.04 22.39
N ARG A 410 0.00 -3.65 21.49
CA ARG A 410 -0.46 -5.05 21.57
C ARG A 410 0.23 -5.94 20.54
N LEU A 411 0.61 -5.38 19.40
CA LEU A 411 1.21 -6.13 18.30
C LEU A 411 2.30 -5.29 17.61
N MET A 412 3.49 -5.84 17.48
CA MET A 412 4.55 -5.29 16.63
C MET A 412 5.08 -6.39 15.72
N GLU A 413 5.11 -6.14 14.42
CA GLU A 413 5.65 -7.06 13.42
C GLU A 413 6.75 -6.36 12.62
N LEU A 414 7.97 -6.90 12.65
CA LEU A 414 9.10 -6.46 11.82
C LEU A 414 9.45 -7.61 10.89
N TRP A 415 9.40 -7.38 9.58
CA TRP A 415 9.57 -8.48 8.64
C TRP A 415 10.15 -8.06 7.30
N ASP A 416 10.67 -9.02 6.57
CA ASP A 416 10.84 -8.96 5.13
C ASP A 416 10.89 -10.39 4.62
N ALA A 417 10.51 -10.58 3.37
CA ALA A 417 10.59 -11.85 2.68
C ALA A 417 10.96 -11.61 1.22
N ARG A 418 11.82 -12.48 0.70
CA ARG A 418 12.32 -12.51 -0.68
C ARG A 418 11.98 -13.87 -1.29
N GLU A 419 12.59 -14.25 -2.41
CA GLU A 419 12.31 -15.55 -3.04
C GLU A 419 12.85 -16.74 -2.21
N THR A 420 13.96 -16.54 -1.50
CA THR A 420 14.70 -17.63 -0.81
C THR A 420 14.95 -17.38 0.67
N ILE A 421 14.73 -16.16 1.16
CA ILE A 421 15.00 -15.75 2.54
C ILE A 421 13.85 -14.94 3.12
N GLY A 422 13.47 -15.23 4.37
CA GLY A 422 12.42 -14.51 5.06
C GLY A 422 12.63 -14.52 6.56
N THR A 423 12.31 -13.39 7.19
CA THR A 423 12.36 -13.23 8.65
C THR A 423 11.17 -12.41 9.11
N LEU A 424 10.57 -12.82 10.24
CA LEU A 424 9.51 -12.12 10.96
C LEU A 424 9.84 -12.13 12.45
N LEU A 425 10.03 -10.95 13.03
CA LEU A 425 9.93 -10.75 14.47
C LEU A 425 8.51 -10.30 14.81
N ARG A 426 7.86 -10.99 15.73
CA ARG A 426 6.54 -10.65 16.27
C ARG A 426 6.57 -10.49 17.77
N TYR A 427 6.12 -9.33 18.24
CA TYR A 427 5.69 -9.12 19.62
C TYR A 427 4.17 -9.13 19.69
N GLU A 428 3.58 -9.95 20.57
CA GLU A 428 2.13 -10.03 20.75
C GLU A 428 1.75 -10.12 22.23
N VAL A 429 0.79 -9.30 22.66
CA VAL A 429 0.19 -9.38 24.00
C VAL A 429 -1.02 -10.33 23.94
N CYS A 430 -0.81 -11.55 24.41
CA CYS A 430 -1.85 -12.57 24.53
C CYS A 430 -2.61 -12.45 25.87
N ASP A 431 -3.68 -13.22 26.01
CA ASP A 431 -4.53 -13.20 27.21
C ASP A 431 -3.74 -13.62 28.47
N VAL A 432 -2.90 -14.65 28.36
CA VAL A 432 -2.20 -15.26 29.51
C VAL A 432 -0.71 -14.92 29.60
N HIS A 433 -0.07 -14.53 28.50
CA HIS A 433 1.36 -14.20 28.46
C HIS A 433 1.64 -13.14 27.41
N THR A 434 2.88 -12.66 27.36
CA THR A 434 3.37 -11.84 26.24
C THR A 434 4.36 -12.68 25.43
N ALA A 435 4.18 -12.73 24.11
CA ALA A 435 5.03 -13.53 23.22
C ALA A 435 5.99 -12.63 22.43
N LEU A 436 7.25 -13.07 22.31
CA LEU A 436 8.23 -12.53 21.38
C LEU A 436 8.75 -13.66 20.50
N GLN A 437 8.28 -13.72 19.25
CA GLN A 437 8.56 -14.82 18.33
C GLN A 437 9.47 -14.33 17.21
N LEU A 438 10.52 -15.10 16.92
CA LEU A 438 11.33 -14.97 15.72
C LEU A 438 11.04 -16.16 14.81
N GLU A 439 10.54 -15.90 13.61
CA GLU A 439 10.37 -16.91 12.57
C GLU A 439 11.28 -16.56 11.39
N THR A 440 12.18 -17.45 11.01
CA THR A 440 13.18 -17.15 9.98
C THR A 440 13.59 -18.38 9.19
N THR A 441 13.98 -18.21 7.93
CA THR A 441 14.63 -19.28 7.14
C THR A 441 16.15 -19.32 7.29
N ILE A 442 16.73 -18.43 8.11
CA ILE A 442 18.17 -18.32 8.32
C ILE A 442 18.57 -19.24 9.48
N ASP A 443 19.34 -20.28 9.18
CA ASP A 443 19.84 -21.20 10.20
C ASP A 443 20.76 -20.49 11.21
N GLY A 444 20.60 -20.83 12.49
CA GLY A 444 21.33 -20.21 13.61
C GLY A 444 20.95 -18.77 13.96
N PHE A 445 20.04 -18.12 13.23
CA PHE A 445 19.61 -16.76 13.58
C PHE A 445 18.67 -16.76 14.80
N THR A 446 19.14 -16.16 15.88
CA THR A 446 18.42 -16.00 17.15
C THR A 446 18.34 -14.54 17.59
N ILE A 447 17.41 -14.26 18.51
CA ILE A 447 17.32 -12.95 19.17
C ILE A 447 18.48 -12.81 20.15
N GLY A 448 19.31 -11.78 19.97
CA GLY A 448 20.45 -11.46 20.81
C GLY A 448 20.06 -11.12 22.24
N LEU A 449 20.97 -11.42 23.18
CA LEU A 449 20.73 -11.26 24.61
C LEU A 449 20.35 -9.81 24.98
N ASP A 450 21.04 -8.81 24.44
CA ASP A 450 20.75 -7.39 24.71
C ASP A 450 19.31 -7.02 24.33
N ALA A 451 18.84 -7.50 23.18
CA ALA A 451 17.46 -7.27 22.75
C ALA A 451 16.48 -7.97 23.70
N LEU A 452 16.72 -9.24 24.04
CA LEU A 452 15.88 -10.00 24.98
C LEU A 452 15.78 -9.33 26.35
N GLU A 453 16.89 -8.81 26.88
CA GLU A 453 16.90 -8.09 28.17
C GLU A 453 16.00 -6.87 28.14
N VAL A 454 16.07 -6.05 27.08
CA VAL A 454 15.22 -4.87 26.92
C VAL A 454 13.74 -5.25 26.80
N TRP A 455 13.41 -6.26 26.00
CA TRP A 455 12.03 -6.73 25.85
C TRP A 455 11.48 -7.28 27.17
N ARG A 456 12.25 -8.12 27.88
CA ARG A 456 11.85 -8.67 29.19
C ARG A 456 11.67 -7.58 30.24
N ALA A 457 12.53 -6.57 30.26
CA ALA A 457 12.40 -5.42 31.16
C ALA A 457 11.11 -4.64 30.86
N MET A 458 10.85 -4.35 29.58
CA MET A 458 9.64 -3.64 29.14
C MET A 458 8.35 -4.41 29.49
N VAL A 459 8.29 -5.71 29.23
CA VAL A 459 7.11 -6.54 29.54
C VAL A 459 6.86 -6.60 31.04
N ARG A 460 7.91 -6.74 31.85
CA ARG A 460 7.82 -6.78 33.31
C ARG A 460 7.26 -5.48 33.87
N ASP A 461 7.74 -4.33 33.40
CA ASP A 461 7.26 -3.01 33.82
C ASP A 461 5.80 -2.77 33.42
N ARG A 462 5.42 -3.21 32.22
CA ARG A 462 4.13 -2.83 31.62
C ARG A 462 2.98 -3.78 31.93
N HIS A 463 3.24 -5.08 31.87
CA HIS A 463 2.21 -6.11 31.92
C HIS A 463 2.28 -6.95 33.19
N GLY A 464 3.43 -6.99 33.88
CA GLY A 464 3.66 -7.90 35.00
C GLY A 464 3.51 -9.39 34.62
N LYS A 465 3.44 -9.69 33.31
CA LYS A 465 3.31 -11.04 32.77
C LYS A 465 4.67 -11.62 32.44
N GLU A 466 4.76 -12.94 32.46
CA GLU A 466 5.91 -13.65 31.88
C GLU A 466 5.97 -13.40 30.37
N MET A 467 7.16 -13.08 29.88
CA MET A 467 7.44 -13.03 28.44
C MET A 467 7.95 -14.39 28.00
N LYS A 468 7.33 -14.97 26.98
CA LYS A 468 7.83 -16.17 26.32
C LYS A 468 8.51 -15.76 25.02
N ASP A 469 9.78 -16.09 24.89
CA ASP A 469 10.50 -15.99 23.62
C ASP A 469 10.65 -17.35 22.95
N ASP A 470 10.50 -17.37 21.63
CA ASP A 470 10.66 -18.56 20.81
C ASP A 470 11.31 -18.19 19.47
N THR A 471 12.14 -19.09 18.95
CA THR A 471 12.77 -18.95 17.63
C THR A 471 12.47 -20.20 16.82
N THR A 472 11.72 -20.02 15.74
CA THR A 472 11.36 -21.08 14.80
C THR A 472 12.13 -20.90 13.50
N VAL A 473 12.93 -21.91 13.15
CA VAL A 473 13.56 -21.98 11.82
C VAL A 473 12.57 -22.63 10.84
N LEU A 474 12.22 -21.90 9.80
CA LEU A 474 11.30 -22.30 8.75
C LEU A 474 12.05 -22.95 7.59
N SER A 475 11.40 -23.90 6.92
CA SER A 475 11.91 -24.50 5.69
C SER A 475 11.84 -23.49 4.53
N GLN A 476 12.78 -23.60 3.58
CA GLN A 476 12.92 -22.64 2.47
C GLN A 476 11.74 -22.64 1.49
N ASP A 477 11.00 -23.75 1.40
CA ASP A 477 9.77 -23.90 0.60
C ASP A 477 8.62 -22.97 1.06
N VAL A 478 8.68 -22.45 2.29
CA VAL A 478 7.73 -21.46 2.81
C VAL A 478 7.88 -20.10 2.11
N VAL A 479 9.10 -19.75 1.71
CA VAL A 479 9.43 -18.44 1.13
C VAL A 479 9.36 -18.44 -0.40
N ALA A 480 9.54 -19.61 -1.02
CA ALA A 480 9.34 -19.82 -2.45
C ALA A 480 7.94 -19.43 -2.95
N THR A 481 6.98 -19.20 -2.04
CA THR A 481 5.74 -18.49 -2.34
C THR A 481 5.58 -17.33 -1.36
N LEU A 482 6.00 -16.12 -1.74
CA LEU A 482 5.84 -14.90 -0.94
C LEU A 482 4.43 -14.75 -0.32
N SER A 483 3.41 -15.21 -1.02
CA SER A 483 2.02 -15.26 -0.54
C SER A 483 1.84 -16.14 0.72
N ARG A 484 2.53 -17.29 0.81
CA ARG A 484 2.54 -18.17 2.00
C ARG A 484 3.16 -17.46 3.20
N PHE A 485 4.28 -16.77 3.02
CA PHE A 485 4.89 -15.98 4.10
C PHE A 485 3.95 -14.85 4.57
N ARG A 486 3.28 -14.15 3.64
CA ARG A 486 2.27 -13.13 3.98
C ARG A 486 1.11 -13.69 4.79
N THR A 487 0.70 -14.94 4.59
CA THR A 487 -0.34 -15.56 5.44
C THR A 487 0.10 -15.67 6.90
N ARG A 488 1.39 -15.64 7.21
CA ARG A 488 1.85 -15.70 8.60
C ARG A 488 1.63 -14.39 9.34
N LEU A 489 1.57 -13.24 8.65
CA LEU A 489 1.34 -11.93 9.28
C LEU A 489 -0.04 -11.87 9.95
N ARG A 490 -0.09 -11.29 11.16
CA ARG A 490 -1.33 -11.04 11.89
C ARG A 490 -2.04 -9.79 11.37
N LEU A 491 -1.28 -8.77 10.98
CA LEU A 491 -1.82 -7.54 10.39
C LEU A 491 -2.14 -7.74 8.89
N ARG A 492 -3.17 -8.55 8.60
CA ARG A 492 -3.63 -8.81 7.23
C ARG A 492 -4.51 -7.68 6.68
N GLU A 493 -5.44 -7.19 7.49
CA GLU A 493 -6.54 -6.33 7.02
C GLU A 493 -6.23 -4.82 7.00
N SER A 494 -5.28 -4.35 7.82
CA SER A 494 -5.13 -2.91 8.08
C SER A 494 -4.12 -2.18 7.20
N ALA A 495 -3.28 -2.88 6.43
CA ALA A 495 -2.19 -2.19 5.72
C ALA A 495 -1.48 -2.95 4.58
N LEU A 496 -1.33 -4.28 4.64
CA LEU A 496 -0.30 -4.97 3.84
C LEU A 496 -0.83 -6.01 2.84
N ALA A 497 -2.07 -6.48 2.98
CA ALA A 497 -2.62 -7.51 2.12
C ALA A 497 -3.93 -7.07 1.46
N ARG A 498 -3.89 -5.92 0.77
CA ARG A 498 -4.86 -5.68 -0.31
C ARG A 498 -4.26 -6.33 -1.55
N ASP A 499 -4.58 -7.61 -1.75
CA ASP A 499 -4.26 -8.33 -2.98
C ASP A 499 -4.99 -7.62 -4.14
N TRP A 500 -4.28 -6.75 -4.83
CA TRP A 500 -4.79 -6.05 -5.99
C TRP A 500 -4.29 -6.77 -7.24
N ASN A 501 -5.23 -7.30 -8.01
CA ASN A 501 -4.94 -7.90 -9.30
C ASN A 501 -4.66 -6.79 -10.32
N ILE A 502 -3.38 -6.48 -10.55
CA ILE A 502 -2.89 -5.44 -11.48
C ILE A 502 -3.43 -5.61 -12.90
N LEU A 503 -3.83 -6.84 -13.28
CA LEU A 503 -4.25 -7.21 -14.63
C LEU A 503 -5.67 -6.76 -15.00
N ASP A 504 -6.57 -6.55 -14.03
CA ASP A 504 -7.98 -6.21 -14.30
C ASP A 504 -8.20 -4.77 -14.79
N MET A 505 -7.16 -3.93 -14.78
CA MET A 505 -7.30 -2.51 -15.13
C MET A 505 -7.37 -2.22 -16.63
N TYR A 506 -6.90 -3.15 -17.46
CA TYR A 506 -6.74 -2.94 -18.90
C TYR A 506 -7.42 -4.00 -19.77
N GLU A 507 -8.36 -4.78 -19.21
CA GLU A 507 -9.39 -5.41 -20.03
C GLU A 507 -10.32 -4.32 -20.58
N THR A 508 -9.86 -3.69 -21.66
CA THR A 508 -10.69 -2.94 -22.58
C THR A 508 -11.72 -3.90 -23.16
N ALA A 509 -12.99 -3.63 -22.88
CA ALA A 509 -14.09 -4.11 -23.72
C ALA A 509 -14.01 -3.42 -25.09
#